data_AF-A0A1V3JE84-F1
#
_entry.id   AF-A0A1V3JE84-F1
#
_cell.length_a   1.000
_cell.length_b   1.000
_cell.length_c   1.000
_cell.angle_alpha   90.00
_cell.angle_beta   90.00
_cell.angle_gamma   90.00
#
_symmetry.space_group_name_H-M   'P 1'
#
loop_
_entity.id
_entity.type
_entity.pdbx_description
1 polymer ?
#
loop_
_entity_poly.entity_id
_entity_poly.type
_entity_poly.pdbx_seq_one_letter_code
_entity_poly.pdbx_strand_id
1 'polypeptide(L)'
;MTDWEMERLTLLKREENFQTLARYLKTTYAEQLKDCEETVLIQYFTEARKKGYDAEIALTNYALAKYYALNKPINFTQIEKELTDNIANTLERSYVLLEFCEK
;
A
#
# COMPACT_ATOMS: atom_id res chain seq x y z
N MET A 1 -19.60 -19.16 -17.70
CA MET A 1 -18.67 -18.84 -16.60
C MET A 1 -19.51 -18.68 -15.35
N THR A 2 -19.13 -19.36 -14.27
CA THR A 2 -19.83 -19.34 -12.99
C THR A 2 -19.30 -18.20 -12.11
N ASP A 3 -20.06 -17.81 -11.09
CA ASP A 3 -19.67 -16.71 -10.19
C ASP A 3 -18.33 -16.99 -9.48
N TRP A 4 -18.08 -18.24 -9.07
CA TRP A 4 -16.81 -18.62 -8.45
C TRP A 4 -15.62 -18.57 -9.43
N GLU A 5 -15.84 -18.84 -10.72
CA GLU A 5 -14.80 -18.70 -11.77
C GLU A 5 -14.44 -17.23 -11.99
N MET A 6 -15.44 -16.34 -11.99
CA MET A 6 -15.26 -14.89 -12.13
C MET A 6 -14.54 -14.28 -10.93
N GLU A 7 -14.90 -14.68 -9.72
CA GLU A 7 -14.20 -14.29 -8.50
C GLU A 7 -12.74 -14.74 -8.53
N ARG A 8 -12.49 -16.00 -8.89
CA ARG A 8 -11.13 -16.53 -9.02
C ARG A 8 -10.30 -15.78 -10.05
N LEU A 9 -10.86 -15.48 -11.23
CA LEU A 9 -10.18 -14.68 -12.25
C LEU A 9 -9.88 -13.25 -11.79
N THR A 10 -10.79 -12.65 -11.02
CA THR A 10 -10.62 -11.30 -10.47
C THR A 10 -9.51 -11.27 -9.42
N LEU A 11 -9.40 -12.31 -8.59
CA LEU A 11 -8.32 -12.46 -7.62
C LEU A 11 -6.97 -12.65 -8.31
N LEU A 12 -6.88 -13.53 -9.31
CA LEU A 12 -5.64 -13.78 -10.06
C LEU A 12 -5.12 -12.50 -10.74
N LYS A 13 -5.99 -11.77 -11.45
CA LYS A 13 -5.61 -10.48 -12.07
C LYS A 13 -5.12 -9.47 -11.05
N ARG A 14 -5.70 -9.47 -9.84
CA ARG A 14 -5.29 -8.57 -8.77
C ARG A 14 -3.92 -8.93 -8.22
N GLU A 15 -3.65 -10.21 -8.00
CA GLU A 15 -2.33 -10.68 -7.56
C GLU A 15 -1.26 -10.32 -8.60
N GLU A 16 -1.54 -10.52 -9.89
CA GLU A 16 -0.65 -10.11 -10.99
C GLU A 16 -0.40 -8.60 -11.00
N ASN A 17 -1.44 -7.79 -10.78
CA ASN A 17 -1.30 -6.33 -10.69
C ASN A 17 -0.45 -5.92 -9.48
N PHE A 18 -0.65 -6.51 -8.31
CA PHE A 18 0.13 -6.19 -7.10
C PHE A 18 1.60 -6.61 -7.23
N GLN A 19 1.88 -7.74 -7.87
CA GLN A 19 3.25 -8.15 -8.18
C GLN A 19 3.92 -7.15 -9.13
N THR A 20 3.19 -6.71 -10.17
CA THR A 20 3.69 -5.72 -11.12
C THR A 20 3.99 -4.39 -10.43
N LEU A 21 3.08 -3.92 -9.57
CA LEU A 21 3.25 -2.70 -8.79
C LEU A 21 4.41 -2.80 -7.79
N ALA A 22 4.57 -3.94 -7.10
CA ALA A 22 5.69 -4.17 -6.19
C ALA A 22 7.04 -4.07 -6.91
N ARG A 23 7.17 -4.73 -8.08
CA ARG A 23 8.39 -4.66 -8.91
C ARG A 23 8.67 -3.26 -9.41
N TYR A 24 7.63 -2.55 -9.85
CA TYR A 24 7.75 -1.16 -10.27
C TYR A 24 8.27 -0.28 -9.13
N LEU A 25 7.73 -0.45 -7.92
CA LEU A 25 8.17 0.29 -6.73
C LEU A 25 9.60 -0.02 -6.33
N LYS A 26 10.00 -1.30 -6.30
CA LYS A 26 11.40 -1.68 -6.03
C LYS A 26 12.37 -1.15 -7.08
N THR A 27 11.95 -1.03 -8.33
CA THR A 27 12.79 -0.44 -9.39
C THR A 27 12.89 1.08 -9.25
N THR A 28 11.76 1.74 -8.94
CA THR A 28 11.68 3.21 -8.84
C THR A 28 12.35 3.74 -7.57
N TYR A 29 12.21 3.04 -6.45
CA TYR A 29 12.74 3.41 -5.14
C TYR A 29 13.78 2.40 -4.65
N ALA A 30 14.72 2.03 -5.54
CA ALA A 30 15.66 0.94 -5.32
C ALA A 30 16.53 1.11 -4.08
N GLU A 31 16.98 2.34 -3.79
CA GLU A 31 17.81 2.60 -2.60
C GLU A 31 16.99 2.50 -1.30
N GLN A 32 15.79 3.07 -1.31
CA GLN A 32 14.91 3.10 -0.14
C GLN A 32 14.35 1.71 0.17
N LEU A 33 14.05 0.91 -0.85
CA LEU A 33 13.43 -0.42 -0.72
C LEU A 33 14.43 -1.57 -0.89
N LYS A 34 15.73 -1.32 -0.77
CA LYS A 34 16.78 -2.32 -0.99
C LYS A 34 16.60 -3.58 -0.12
N ASP A 35 16.13 -3.39 1.11
CA ASP A 35 15.90 -4.45 2.10
C ASP A 35 14.42 -4.87 2.17
N CYS A 36 13.58 -4.37 1.25
CA CYS A 36 12.16 -4.67 1.20
C CYS A 36 11.89 -5.83 0.23
N GLU A 37 11.35 -6.93 0.74
CA GLU A 37 10.90 -8.03 -0.11
C GLU A 37 9.63 -7.66 -0.89
N GLU A 38 9.49 -8.17 -2.13
CA GLU A 38 8.28 -7.93 -2.95
C GLU A 38 7.01 -8.40 -2.23
N THR A 39 7.10 -9.53 -1.51
CA THR A 39 6.01 -10.11 -0.75
C THR A 39 5.51 -9.19 0.36
N VAL A 40 6.39 -8.39 0.96
CA VAL A 40 6.04 -7.41 2.00
C VAL A 40 5.25 -6.25 1.40
N LEU A 41 5.66 -5.73 0.24
CA LEU A 41 4.90 -4.70 -0.48
C LEU A 41 3.50 -5.19 -0.87
N ILE A 42 3.40 -6.42 -1.37
CA ILE A 42 2.11 -7.05 -1.72
C ILE A 42 1.19 -7.17 -0.49
N GLN A 43 1.74 -7.50 0.67
CA GLN A 43 0.98 -7.51 1.93
C GLN A 43 0.45 -6.11 2.28
N TYR A 44 1.27 -5.06 2.11
CA TYR A 44 0.82 -3.69 2.37
C TYR A 44 -0.25 -3.21 1.39
N PHE A 45 -0.16 -3.54 0.10
CA PHE A 45 -1.23 -3.25 -0.86
C PHE A 45 -2.53 -3.97 -0.49
N THR A 46 -2.42 -5.23 -0.05
CA THR A 46 -3.58 -6.02 0.38
C THR A 46 -4.24 -5.41 1.61
N GLU A 47 -3.46 -4.95 2.57
CA GLU A 47 -3.96 -4.27 3.76
C GLU A 47 -4.60 -2.93 3.42
N ALA A 48 -3.94 -2.09 2.62
CA ALA A 48 -4.48 -0.82 2.17
C ALA A 48 -5.83 -1.02 1.47
N ARG A 49 -5.93 -2.01 0.59
CA ARG A 49 -7.18 -2.30 -0.10
C ARG A 49 -8.29 -2.74 0.84
N LYS A 50 -7.98 -3.58 1.85
CA LYS A 50 -8.94 -3.94 2.90
C LYS A 50 -9.44 -2.72 3.70
N LYS A 51 -8.66 -1.65 3.74
CA LYS A 51 -9.00 -0.37 4.38
C LYS A 51 -9.65 0.65 3.43
N GLY A 52 -9.95 0.27 2.19
CA GLY A 52 -10.65 1.10 1.21
C GLY A 52 -9.76 1.97 0.32
N TYR A 53 -8.43 1.81 0.37
CA TYR A 53 -7.54 2.44 -0.59
C TYR A 53 -7.60 1.66 -1.92
N ASP A 54 -8.39 2.14 -2.88
CA ASP A 54 -8.57 1.43 -4.17
C ASP A 54 -7.68 1.95 -5.31
N ALA A 55 -7.27 3.22 -5.26
CA ALA A 55 -6.43 3.82 -6.29
C ALA A 55 -4.97 3.32 -6.16
N GLU A 56 -4.32 3.01 -7.28
CA GLU A 56 -2.94 2.49 -7.30
C GLU A 56 -1.94 3.42 -6.62
N ILE A 57 -2.10 4.73 -6.82
CA ILE A 57 -1.25 5.73 -6.16
C ILE A 57 -1.48 5.74 -4.63
N ALA A 58 -2.71 5.52 -4.18
CA ALA A 58 -3.04 5.48 -2.76
C ALA A 58 -2.50 4.19 -2.11
N LEU A 59 -2.58 3.06 -2.81
CA LEU A 59 -1.94 1.79 -2.41
C LEU A 59 -0.42 1.96 -2.30
N THR A 60 0.18 2.62 -3.28
CA THR A 60 1.62 2.89 -3.35
C THR A 60 2.08 3.76 -2.19
N ASN A 61 1.44 4.91 -2.00
CA ASN A 61 1.75 5.83 -0.90
C ASN A 61 1.61 5.16 0.46
N TYR A 62 0.56 4.37 0.64
CA TYR A 62 0.34 3.61 1.87
C TYR A 62 1.47 2.62 2.13
N ALA A 63 1.86 1.83 1.13
CA ALA A 63 2.91 0.82 1.29
C ALA A 63 4.28 1.44 1.60
N LEU A 64 4.63 2.54 0.93
CA LEU A 64 5.85 3.30 1.19
C LEU A 64 5.83 3.89 2.61
N ALA A 65 4.72 4.55 3.00
CA ALA A 65 4.57 5.12 4.33
C ALA A 65 4.75 4.06 5.42
N LYS A 66 4.11 2.91 5.24
CA LYS A 66 4.19 1.79 6.20
C LYS A 66 5.60 1.22 6.29
N TYR A 67 6.29 1.08 5.16
CA TYR A 67 7.69 0.64 5.14
C TYR A 67 8.60 1.64 5.87
N TYR A 68 8.46 2.95 5.61
CA TYR A 68 9.26 3.95 6.30
C TYR A 68 8.99 3.99 7.80
N ALA A 69 7.73 3.85 8.22
CA ALA A 69 7.36 3.83 9.64
C ALA A 69 7.82 2.56 10.39
N LEU A 70 8.25 1.51 9.71
CA LEU A 70 8.93 0.38 10.35
C LEU A 70 10.43 0.62 10.54
N ASN A 71 11.03 1.39 9.63
CA ASN A 71 12.46 1.71 9.65
C ASN A 71 12.80 2.95 10.51
N LYS A 72 11.80 3.79 10.76
CA LYS A 72 11.85 4.91 11.69
C LYS A 72 10.92 4.57 12.85
N PRO A 73 11.22 4.87 14.12
CA PRO A 73 10.40 4.51 15.28
C PRO A 73 9.07 5.31 15.34
N ILE A 74 8.27 5.21 14.29
CA ILE A 74 7.03 5.94 14.05
C ILE A 74 5.87 4.99 14.34
N ASN A 75 4.92 5.42 15.17
CA ASN A 75 3.72 4.65 15.45
C ASN A 75 2.71 4.78 14.29
N PHE A 76 2.92 4.00 13.22
CA PHE A 76 2.09 4.04 12.02
C PHE A 76 0.60 3.90 12.31
N THR A 77 0.23 2.94 13.16
CA THR A 77 -1.18 2.65 13.50
C THR A 77 -1.87 3.85 14.14
N GLN A 78 -1.16 4.60 15.00
CA GLN A 78 -1.70 5.79 15.64
C GLN A 78 -1.93 6.91 14.61
N ILE A 79 -0.95 7.18 13.76
CA ILE A 79 -1.05 8.22 12.72
C ILE A 79 -2.15 7.88 11.73
N GLU A 80 -2.21 6.63 11.27
CA GLU A 80 -3.24 6.17 10.35
C GLU A 80 -4.64 6.36 10.91
N LYS A 81 -4.83 6.06 12.20
CA LYS A 81 -6.11 6.26 12.87
C LYS A 81 -6.49 7.73 12.91
N GLU A 82 -5.58 8.60 13.35
CA GLU A 82 -5.81 10.04 13.41
C GLU A 82 -6.16 10.62 12.03
N LEU A 83 -5.45 10.21 10.99
CA LEU A 83 -5.74 10.67 9.63
C LEU A 83 -7.06 10.11 9.10
N THR A 84 -7.43 8.87 9.45
CA THR A 84 -8.71 8.27 9.05
C THR A 84 -9.89 8.97 9.69
N ASP A 85 -9.75 9.42 10.94
CA ASP A 85 -10.79 10.15 11.66
C ASP A 85 -11.00 11.57 11.09
N ASN A 86 -9.98 12.16 10.45
CA ASN A 86 -10.02 13.54 9.95
C ASN A 86 -10.13 13.69 8.42
N ILE A 87 -9.67 12.70 7.64
CA ILE A 87 -9.59 12.76 6.17
C ILE A 87 -10.33 11.57 5.55
N ALA A 88 -11.58 11.81 5.14
CA ALA A 88 -12.40 10.78 4.51
C ALA A 88 -11.81 10.32 3.16
N ASN A 89 -11.28 11.25 2.36
CA ASN A 89 -10.70 10.95 1.06
C ASN A 89 -9.45 10.07 1.19
N THR A 90 -9.50 8.85 0.67
CA THR A 90 -8.42 7.86 0.77
C THR A 90 -7.17 8.27 -0.02
N LEU A 91 -7.33 8.98 -1.13
CA LEU A 91 -6.20 9.48 -1.92
C LEU A 91 -5.45 10.58 -1.15
N GLU A 92 -6.16 11.60 -0.68
CA GLU A 92 -5.58 12.68 0.12
C GLU A 92 -4.90 12.16 1.39
N ARG A 93 -5.59 11.29 2.12
CA ARG A 93 -5.05 10.62 3.32
C ARG A 93 -3.78 9.85 3.03
N SER A 94 -3.67 9.19 1.87
CA SER A 94 -2.48 8.44 1.50
C SER A 94 -1.26 9.33 1.27
N TYR A 95 -1.45 10.52 0.69
CA TYR A 95 -0.38 11.51 0.53
C TYR A 95 0.11 12.03 1.89
N VAL A 96 -0.82 12.39 2.77
CA VAL A 96 -0.48 12.88 4.11
C VAL A 96 0.24 11.80 4.92
N LEU A 97 -0.22 10.54 4.86
CA LEU A 97 0.46 9.39 5.47
C LEU A 97 1.91 9.26 5.02
N LEU A 98 2.15 9.34 3.71
CA LEU A 98 3.49 9.24 3.14
C LEU A 98 4.37 10.39 3.62
N GLU A 99 3.88 11.64 3.56
CA GLU A 99 4.63 12.81 4.00
C GLU A 99 5.05 12.72 5.48
N PHE A 100 4.18 12.20 6.34
CA PHE A 100 4.50 11.99 7.76
C PHE A 100 5.59 10.95 7.99
N CYS A 101 5.63 9.89 7.18
CA CYS A 101 6.53 8.76 7.40
C CYS A 101 7.86 8.92 6.64
N GLU A 102 7.89 9.71 5.57
CA GLU A 102 9.09 9.97 4.78
C GLU A 102 10.06 10.94 5.48
N LYS A 103 9.56 11.87 6.31
CA LYS A 103 10.36 12.76 7.17
C LYS A 103 11.15 11.98 8.22
#